data_AF-A0A7J2HKC9-F1
#
_entry.id   AF-A0A7J2HKC9-F1
#
_cell.length_a   1.000
_cell.length_b   1.000
_cell.length_c   1.000
_cell.angle_alpha   90.00
_cell.angle_beta   90.00
_cell.angle_gamma   90.00
#
_symmetry.space_group_name_H-M   'P 1'
#
loop_
_entity.id
_entity.type
_entity.pdbx_description
1 polymer ?
#
loop_
_entity_poly.entity_id
_entity_poly.type
_entity_poly.pdbx_seq_one_letter_code
_entity_poly.pdbx_strand_id
1 'polypeptide(L)'
;MSVSGCRVGVIYGEEMLLYSFPQPHPFRKDRIERFYEKLPELEKEFPGQIIRVKPRMATLEEVLFYHEKEYVDFVKNMSMDGYGYLDYGDTPAFKGCYEASLYVVGSTLKLVDLVMKGEIDHG
;
A
#
# COMPACT_ATOMS: atom_id res chain seq x y z
N MET A 1 6.67 5.53 -36.48
CA MET A 1 5.48 5.20 -35.68
C MET A 1 5.97 5.13 -34.24
N SER A 2 5.64 6.11 -33.39
CA SER A 2 6.04 6.05 -31.99
C SER A 2 5.28 4.89 -31.35
N VAL A 3 5.98 3.92 -30.78
CA VAL A 3 5.35 2.99 -29.85
C VAL A 3 4.85 3.87 -28.70
N SER A 4 3.53 4.04 -28.56
CA SER A 4 2.98 4.68 -27.37
C SER A 4 3.30 3.76 -26.21
N GLY A 5 4.29 4.12 -25.39
CA GLY A 5 4.66 3.33 -24.21
C GLY A 5 3.46 3.17 -23.27
N CYS A 6 3.36 2.04 -22.59
CA CYS A 6 2.30 1.80 -21.60
C CYS A 6 2.47 2.74 -20.41
N ARG A 7 1.35 3.23 -19.85
CA ARG A 7 1.30 3.98 -18.61
C ARG A 7 1.22 3.00 -17.44
N VAL A 8 2.26 2.95 -16.62
CA VAL A 8 2.34 2.13 -15.42
C VAL A 8 2.11 3.02 -14.20
N GLY A 9 1.01 2.80 -13.49
CA GLY A 9 0.74 3.44 -12.21
C GLY A 9 1.64 2.87 -11.13
N VAL A 10 2.32 3.73 -10.38
CA VAL A 10 3.13 3.32 -9.23
C VAL A 10 2.65 4.09 -8.02
N ILE A 11 2.20 3.38 -6.98
CA ILE A 11 1.80 4.01 -5.73
C ILE A 11 3.03 4.64 -5.08
N TYR A 12 2.95 5.94 -4.81
CA TYR A 12 4.04 6.73 -4.25
C TYR A 12 3.51 7.77 -3.26
N GLY A 13 3.92 7.62 -2.00
CA GLY A 13 3.57 8.51 -0.90
C GLY A 13 4.15 8.02 0.43
N GLU A 14 4.30 8.94 1.38
CA GLU A 14 4.81 8.65 2.74
C GLU A 14 3.84 7.76 3.52
N GLU A 15 2.55 7.77 3.16
CA GLU A 15 1.51 6.96 3.78
C GLU A 15 1.80 5.46 3.65
N MET A 16 2.45 5.05 2.56
CA MET A 16 2.89 3.66 2.38
C MET A 16 4.00 3.25 3.34
N LEU A 17 4.76 4.22 3.89
CA LEU A 17 5.83 3.97 4.86
C LEU A 17 5.27 3.72 6.27
N LEU A 18 3.98 3.97 6.50
CA LEU A 18 3.30 3.67 7.76
C LEU A 18 3.16 2.16 7.99
N TYR A 19 3.08 1.35 6.93
CA TYR A 19 3.01 -0.11 7.03
C TYR A 19 4.41 -0.69 7.23
N SER A 20 4.84 -0.74 8.50
CA SER A 20 6.18 -1.19 8.87
C SER A 20 6.18 -1.86 10.22
N PHE A 21 6.61 -3.12 10.27
CA PHE A 21 6.64 -3.84 11.53
C PHE A 21 7.77 -3.32 12.45
N PRO A 22 7.68 -3.50 13.77
CA PRO A 22 8.75 -3.13 14.70
C PRO A 22 10.05 -3.90 14.42
N GLN A 23 11.20 -3.36 14.86
CA GLN A 23 12.46 -4.11 14.83
C GLN A 23 12.38 -5.33 15.77
N PRO A 24 13.04 -6.46 15.45
CA PRO A 24 13.95 -6.70 14.32
C PRO A 24 13.27 -7.32 13.08
N HIS A 25 11.94 -7.19 12.94
CA HIS A 25 11.20 -7.87 11.87
C HIS A 25 11.66 -7.42 10.47
N PRO A 26 11.85 -8.30 9.48
CA PRO A 26 12.34 -7.91 8.15
C PRO A 26 11.30 -7.16 7.30
N PHE A 27 10.01 -7.30 7.61
CA PHE A 27 8.93 -6.66 6.86
C PHE A 27 8.69 -5.22 7.32
N ARG A 28 9.51 -4.31 6.81
CA ARG A 28 9.57 -2.91 7.25
C ARG A 28 9.54 -1.93 6.08
N LYS A 29 9.35 -0.65 6.41
CA LYS A 29 9.31 0.45 5.44
C LYS A 29 10.57 0.59 4.60
N ASP A 30 11.73 0.14 5.08
CA ASP A 30 12.97 0.21 4.33
C ASP A 30 12.86 -0.52 2.99
N ARG A 31 12.05 -1.58 2.89
CA ARG A 31 11.75 -2.25 1.61
C ARG A 31 11.12 -1.31 0.57
N ILE A 32 10.22 -0.43 1.00
CA ILE A 32 9.56 0.55 0.14
C ILE A 32 10.49 1.74 -0.11
N GLU A 33 11.20 2.21 0.92
CA GLU A 33 12.19 3.29 0.80
C GLU A 33 13.24 2.92 -0.27
N ARG A 34 13.75 1.68 -0.28
CA ARG A 34 14.69 1.20 -1.32
C ARG A 34 14.10 1.23 -2.73
N PHE A 35 12.83 0.89 -2.88
CA PHE A 35 12.17 0.99 -4.18
C PHE A 35 12.01 2.46 -4.60
N TYR A 36 11.60 3.34 -3.69
CA TYR A 36 11.48 4.78 -3.94
C TYR A 36 12.83 5.43 -4.28
N GLU A 37 13.94 4.98 -3.69
CA GLU A 37 15.30 5.42 -4.05
C GLU A 37 15.62 5.11 -5.53
N LYS A 38 15.08 4.02 -6.07
CA LYS A 38 15.29 3.60 -7.47
C LYS A 38 14.29 4.16 -8.47
N LEU A 39 13.13 4.61 -8.00
CA LEU A 39 12.07 5.12 -8.88
C LEU A 39 12.52 6.25 -9.82
N PRO A 40 13.32 7.26 -9.40
CA PRO A 40 13.79 8.31 -10.30
C PRO A 40 14.73 7.82 -11.41
N GLU A 41 15.46 6.72 -11.20
CA GLU A 41 16.29 6.10 -12.24
C GLU A 41 15.38 5.45 -13.30
N LEU A 42 14.36 4.72 -12.86
CA LEU A 42 13.36 4.09 -13.74
C LEU A 42 12.55 5.14 -14.53
N GLU A 43 12.19 6.26 -13.93
CA GLU A 43 11.48 7.35 -14.62
C GLU A 43 12.31 7.98 -15.74
N LYS A 44 13.64 8.00 -15.60
CA LYS A 44 14.56 8.46 -16.66
C LYS A 44 14.70 7.42 -17.77
N GLU A 45 14.71 6.13 -17.43
CA GLU A 45 14.79 5.02 -18.37
C GLU A 45 13.49 4.88 -19.19
N PHE A 46 12.34 5.14 -18.56
CA PHE A 46 11.00 5.03 -19.15
C PHE A 46 10.24 6.37 -19.11
N PRO A 47 10.73 7.39 -19.86
CA PRO A 47 10.19 8.74 -19.76
C PRO A 47 8.70 8.78 -20.16
N GLY A 48 7.87 9.33 -19.27
CA GLY A 48 6.43 9.48 -19.48
C GLY A 48 5.60 8.20 -19.34
N GLN A 49 6.22 7.06 -19.02
CA GLN A 49 5.51 5.79 -18.82
C GLN A 49 5.12 5.56 -17.35
N ILE A 50 5.93 6.01 -16.39
CA ILE A 50 5.65 5.82 -14.97
C ILE A 50 4.79 6.97 -14.45
N ILE A 51 3.60 6.65 -13.94
CA ILE A 51 2.65 7.60 -13.37
C ILE A 51 2.62 7.40 -11.86
N ARG A 52 3.14 8.36 -11.10
CA ARG A 52 3.05 8.32 -9.64
C ARG A 52 1.60 8.54 -9.21
N VAL A 53 1.04 7.57 -8.49
CA VAL A 53 -0.32 7.60 -7.96
C VAL A 53 -0.25 7.78 -6.45
N LYS A 54 -1.00 8.75 -5.92
CA LYS A 54 -1.05 8.96 -4.47
C LYS A 54 -1.80 7.82 -3.77
N PRO A 55 -1.32 7.34 -2.62
CA PRO A 55 -2.06 6.42 -1.77
C PRO A 55 -3.41 7.01 -1.36
N ARG A 56 -4.37 6.13 -1.08
CA ARG A 56 -5.61 6.48 -0.38
C ARG A 56 -5.89 5.45 0.69
N MET A 57 -6.62 5.83 1.73
CA MET A 57 -7.19 4.86 2.67
C MET A 57 -8.36 4.14 2.00
N ALA A 58 -8.49 2.84 2.28
CA ALA A 58 -9.70 2.10 2.04
C ALA A 58 -10.80 2.55 3.02
N THR A 59 -12.06 2.53 2.56
CA THR A 59 -13.20 2.73 3.44
C THR A 59 -13.48 1.47 4.25
N LEU A 60 -14.23 1.60 5.35
CA LEU A 60 -14.66 0.44 6.11
C LEU A 60 -15.51 -0.52 5.26
N GLU A 61 -16.39 0.02 4.42
CA GLU A 61 -17.23 -0.78 3.51
C GLU A 61 -16.37 -1.61 2.54
N GLU A 62 -15.33 -1.02 1.94
CA GLU A 62 -14.41 -1.74 1.05
C GLU A 62 -13.70 -2.90 1.76
N VAL A 63 -13.30 -2.71 3.02
CA VAL A 63 -12.64 -3.76 3.81
C VAL A 63 -13.64 -4.88 4.17
N LEU A 64 -14.89 -4.52 4.47
CA LEU A 64 -15.95 -5.46 4.82
C LEU A 64 -16.48 -6.28 3.63
N PHE A 65 -16.08 -5.97 2.39
CA PHE A 65 -16.35 -6.84 1.24
C PHE A 65 -15.67 -8.22 1.35
N TYR A 66 -14.63 -8.34 2.16
CA TYR A 66 -13.90 -9.60 2.35
C TYR A 66 -13.77 -10.01 3.82
N HIS A 67 -13.58 -9.06 4.73
CA HIS A 67 -13.36 -9.36 6.14
C HIS A 67 -14.65 -9.28 6.97
N GLU A 68 -14.78 -10.17 7.94
CA GLU A 68 -15.79 -10.07 8.98
C GLU A 68 -15.55 -8.85 9.87
N LYS A 69 -16.63 -8.22 10.33
CA LYS A 69 -16.57 -7.00 11.15
C LYS A 69 -15.81 -7.24 12.46
N GLU A 70 -15.99 -8.40 13.06
CA GLU A 70 -15.37 -8.83 14.30
C GLU A 70 -13.83 -8.83 14.17
N TYR A 71 -13.32 -9.32 13.05
CA TYR A 71 -11.89 -9.30 12.77
C TYR A 71 -11.37 -7.88 12.54
N VAL A 72 -12.11 -7.06 11.79
CA VAL A 72 -11.72 -5.65 11.58
C VAL A 72 -11.66 -4.89 12.90
N ASP A 73 -12.63 -5.11 13.80
CA ASP A 73 -12.64 -4.48 15.12
C ASP A 73 -11.52 -5.00 16.03
N PHE A 74 -11.17 -6.30 15.94
CA PHE A 74 -9.97 -6.85 16.59
C PHE A 74 -8.70 -6.11 16.13
N VAL A 75 -8.49 -5.96 14.82
CA VAL A 75 -7.32 -5.25 14.28
C VAL A 75 -7.30 -3.78 14.69
N LYS A 76 -8.45 -3.09 14.73
CA LYS A 76 -8.54 -1.71 15.24
C LYS A 76 -8.09 -1.59 16.70
N ASN A 77 -8.56 -2.49 17.56
CA ASN A 77 -8.18 -2.50 18.98
C ASN A 77 -6.67 -2.76 19.13
N MET A 78 -6.15 -3.77 18.42
CA MET A 78 -4.71 -4.08 18.43
C MET A 78 -3.86 -2.93 17.86
N SER A 79 -4.38 -2.17 16.89
CA SER A 79 -3.75 -0.95 16.37
C SER A 79 -3.65 0.15 17.42
N MET A 80 -4.64 0.28 18.29
CA MET A 80 -4.61 1.26 19.39
C MET A 80 -3.62 0.85 20.48
N ASP A 81 -3.63 -0.42 20.86
CA ASP A 81 -2.74 -0.99 21.87
C ASP A 81 -1.28 -0.97 21.41
N GLY A 82 -1.05 -1.36 20.15
CA GLY A 82 0.24 -1.28 19.48
C GLY A 82 1.25 -2.35 19.89
N TYR A 83 0.81 -3.46 20.48
CA TYR A 83 1.64 -4.60 20.85
C TYR A 83 0.86 -5.93 20.72
N GLY A 84 1.58 -7.05 20.77
CA GLY A 84 1.00 -8.39 20.57
C GLY A 84 1.02 -8.80 19.11
N TYR A 85 0.23 -9.80 18.74
CA TYR A 85 0.22 -10.39 17.40
C TYR A 85 -1.21 -10.50 16.87
N LEU A 86 -1.38 -10.23 15.58
CA LEU A 86 -2.63 -10.44 14.84
C LEU A 86 -2.80 -11.91 14.41
N ASP A 87 -1.76 -12.72 14.60
CA ASP A 87 -1.69 -14.13 14.27
C ASP A 87 -0.96 -14.93 15.39
N TYR A 88 -0.41 -16.09 15.05
CA TYR A 88 0.29 -16.98 15.97
C TYR A 88 1.75 -16.58 16.28
N GLY A 89 2.22 -15.39 15.89
CA GLY A 89 3.52 -14.85 16.32
C GLY A 89 4.40 -14.19 15.26
N ASP A 90 3.94 -14.04 14.01
CA ASP A 90 4.71 -13.47 12.90
C ASP A 90 4.19 -12.08 12.46
N THR A 91 2.91 -11.79 12.73
CA THR A 91 2.26 -10.52 12.37
C THR A 91 2.09 -9.65 13.61
N PRO A 92 3.13 -8.89 14.04
CA PRO A 92 3.03 -8.02 15.20
C PRO A 92 2.02 -6.90 14.97
N ALA A 93 1.20 -6.63 15.99
CA ALA A 93 0.49 -5.38 16.06
C ALA A 93 1.47 -4.25 16.41
N PHE A 94 1.23 -3.08 15.84
CA PHE A 94 1.97 -1.85 16.13
C PHE A 94 1.01 -0.68 16.08
N LYS A 95 1.39 0.43 16.71
CA LYS A 95 0.50 1.57 16.82
C LYS A 95 0.15 2.13 15.44
N GLY A 96 -1.13 2.16 15.10
CA GLY A 96 -1.60 2.60 13.79
C GLY A 96 -1.54 1.55 12.68
N CYS A 97 -1.36 0.26 13.00
CA CYS A 97 -1.31 -0.80 12.00
C CYS A 97 -2.62 -0.95 11.21
N TYR A 98 -3.77 -0.61 11.81
CA TYR A 98 -5.04 -0.59 11.10
C TYR A 98 -5.03 0.47 10.00
N GLU A 99 -4.74 1.72 10.33
CA GLU A 99 -4.67 2.85 9.39
C GLU A 99 -3.62 2.61 8.30
N ALA A 100 -2.45 2.09 8.69
CA ALA A 100 -1.41 1.71 7.74
C ALA A 100 -1.90 0.64 6.74
N SER A 101 -2.64 -0.37 7.21
CA SER A 101 -3.22 -1.41 6.37
C SER A 101 -4.27 -0.85 5.41
N LEU A 102 -5.06 0.14 5.84
CA LEU A 102 -6.04 0.80 4.98
C LEU A 102 -5.38 1.52 3.80
N TYR A 103 -4.20 2.11 3.98
CA TYR A 103 -3.46 2.69 2.86
C TYR A 103 -3.00 1.64 1.85
N VAL A 104 -2.58 0.46 2.30
CA VAL A 104 -2.19 -0.64 1.41
C VAL A 104 -3.40 -1.08 0.57
N VAL A 105 -4.53 -1.40 1.22
CA VAL A 105 -5.75 -1.84 0.53
C VAL A 105 -6.29 -0.75 -0.42
N GLY A 106 -6.41 0.48 0.06
CA GLY A 106 -6.96 1.58 -0.72
C GLY A 106 -6.08 1.93 -1.92
N SER A 107 -4.76 1.79 -1.79
CA SER A 107 -3.81 1.96 -2.90
C SER A 107 -3.98 0.89 -3.98
N THR A 108 -4.16 -0.38 -3.60
CA THR A 108 -4.47 -1.45 -4.54
C THR A 108 -5.77 -1.18 -5.29
N LEU A 109 -6.85 -0.86 -4.55
CA LEU A 109 -8.14 -0.55 -5.17
C LEU A 109 -8.06 0.68 -6.09
N LYS A 110 -7.28 1.69 -5.72
CA LYS A 110 -7.05 2.87 -6.55
C LYS A 110 -6.38 2.51 -7.88
N LEU A 111 -5.36 1.65 -7.89
CA LEU A 111 -4.73 1.21 -9.14
C LEU A 111 -5.71 0.42 -10.02
N VAL A 112 -6.50 -0.48 -9.43
CA VAL A 112 -7.55 -1.22 -10.14
C VAL A 112 -8.55 -0.25 -10.79
N ASP A 113 -9.04 0.74 -10.05
CA ASP A 113 -9.96 1.76 -10.60
C ASP A 113 -9.36 2.51 -11.79
N LEU A 114 -8.08 2.89 -11.71
CA LEU A 114 -7.40 3.63 -12.77
C LEU A 114 -7.21 2.78 -14.03
N VAL A 115 -6.88 1.48 -13.87
CA VAL A 115 -6.79 0.54 -14.99
C VAL A 115 -8.16 0.36 -15.63
N MET A 116 -9.21 0.13 -14.83
CA MET A 116 -10.57 -0.10 -15.34
C MET A 116 -11.15 1.13 -16.04
N LYS A 117 -10.69 2.34 -15.70
CA LYS A 117 -11.06 3.60 -16.36
C LYS A 117 -10.21 3.93 -17.58
N GLY A 118 -9.16 3.15 -17.87
CA GLY A 118 -8.20 3.43 -18.94
C GLY A 118 -7.32 4.66 -18.67
N GLU A 119 -7.21 5.09 -17.42
CA GLU A 119 -6.33 6.19 -16.99
C GLU A 119 -4.86 5.76 -16.94
N ILE A 120 -4.61 4.48 -16.65
CA ILE A 120 -3.33 3.78 -16.78
C ILE A 120 -3.56 2.42 -17.46
N ASP A 121 -2.48 1.82 -17.96
CA ASP A 121 -2.54 0.54 -18.66
C ASP A 121 -2.16 -0.63 -17.74
N HIS A 122 -1.26 -0.39 -16.77
CA HIS A 122 -0.84 -1.34 -15.73
C HIS A 122 -0.63 -0.62 -14.38
N GLY A 123 -0.60 -1.36 -13.28
CA GLY A 123 -0.29 -0.84 -11.94
C GLY A 123 0.10 -1.94 -10.96
#